data_AF-A0A7X7MEY8-F1
#
_entry.id   AF-A0A7X7MEY8-F1
#
_cell.length_a   1.000
_cell.length_b   1.000
_cell.length_c   1.000
_cell.angle_alpha   90.00
_cell.angle_beta   90.00
_cell.angle_gamma   90.00
#
_symmetry.space_group_name_H-M   'P 1'
#
loop_
_entity.id
_entity.type
_entity.pdbx_description
1 polymer ?
#
loop_
_entity_poly.entity_id
_entity_poly.type
_entity_poly.pdbx_seq_one_letter_code
_entity_poly.pdbx_strand_id
1 'polypeptide(L)'
;MKPRWFLPTLVLLPLAAAAVTLDVPRLPPPAFADGEVSGDAAIPAGTQDDLRRFRLVFSFDATPSNNVQIAFGHDAEPLDGALAAEETAFIIGWDSGEWFLRPAGLKERFVHAPADGQTPRRRTLRAAIRVNTQGTPTAVEFSDDAGAFAFDGLPPAPLWLAPDNWNLLRVTVRGAAIAEEDVRVRFLPDGATVILR
;
A
#
# COMPACT_ATOMS: atom_id res chain seq x y z
N MET A 1 37.16 -35.69 44.39
CA MET A 1 36.99 -35.17 43.01
C MET A 1 35.71 -34.33 42.99
N LYS A 2 35.78 -33.04 42.63
CA LYS A 2 34.61 -32.13 42.60
C LYS A 2 33.90 -32.25 41.23
N PRO A 3 32.56 -32.34 41.17
CA PRO A 3 31.84 -32.36 39.90
C PRO A 3 31.86 -30.95 39.28
N ARG A 4 32.33 -30.85 38.04
CA ARG A 4 32.24 -29.62 37.23
C ARG A 4 30.88 -29.64 36.55
N TRP A 5 29.97 -28.78 36.99
CA TRP A 5 28.71 -28.52 36.29
C TRP A 5 29.01 -27.67 35.06
N PHE A 6 28.74 -28.21 33.88
CA PHE A 6 28.73 -27.46 32.63
C PHE A 6 27.39 -26.73 32.53
N LEU A 7 27.42 -25.41 32.59
CA LEU A 7 26.27 -24.58 32.22
C LEU A 7 26.15 -24.62 30.68
N PRO A 8 24.98 -24.97 30.11
CA PRO A 8 24.78 -24.86 28.68
C PRO A 8 24.73 -23.38 28.30
N THR A 9 25.63 -22.96 27.42
CA THR A 9 25.59 -21.64 26.79
C THR A 9 24.39 -21.60 25.85
N LEU A 10 23.33 -20.89 26.25
CA LEU A 10 22.17 -20.62 25.41
C LEU A 10 22.61 -19.67 24.28
N VAL A 11 22.76 -20.18 23.07
CA VAL A 11 23.01 -19.35 21.88
C VAL A 11 21.67 -18.72 21.49
N LEU A 12 21.48 -17.44 21.82
CA LEU A 12 20.38 -16.64 21.27
C LEU A 12 20.71 -16.35 19.81
N LEU A 13 20.02 -17.01 18.88
CA LEU A 13 20.04 -16.61 17.47
C LEU A 13 19.22 -15.32 17.34
N PRO A 14 19.80 -14.20 16.85
CA PRO A 14 19.00 -13.02 16.55
C PRO A 14 18.05 -13.35 15.40
N LEU A 15 16.74 -13.26 15.64
CA LEU A 15 15.75 -13.25 14.56
C LEU A 15 15.99 -11.98 13.74
N ALA A 16 16.54 -12.13 12.54
CA ALA A 16 16.60 -11.04 11.58
C ALA A 16 15.18 -10.77 11.08
N ALA A 17 14.59 -9.65 11.48
CA ALA A 17 13.30 -9.22 10.96
C ALA A 17 13.46 -8.91 9.46
N ALA A 18 12.85 -9.73 8.60
CA ALA A 18 12.94 -9.61 7.17
C ALA A 18 11.84 -8.66 6.64
N ALA A 19 12.20 -7.81 5.68
CA ALA A 19 11.22 -7.06 4.90
C ALA A 19 10.44 -8.01 3.97
N VAL A 20 9.12 -7.87 3.93
CA VAL A 20 8.28 -8.61 2.97
C VAL A 20 7.92 -7.66 1.83
N THR A 21 8.07 -8.13 0.59
CA THR A 21 7.65 -7.41 -0.62
C THR A 21 6.61 -8.23 -1.34
N LEU A 22 5.49 -7.59 -1.65
CA LEU A 22 4.41 -8.11 -2.50
C LEU A 22 4.46 -7.34 -3.82
N ASP A 23 4.86 -8.04 -4.89
CA ASP A 23 4.68 -7.56 -6.25
C ASP A 23 3.30 -8.04 -6.74
N VAL A 24 2.42 -7.11 -7.06
CA VAL A 24 1.05 -7.43 -7.48
C VAL A 24 1.07 -7.74 -8.98
N PRO A 25 0.49 -8.87 -9.43
CA PRO A 25 0.41 -9.18 -10.85
C PRO A 25 -0.29 -8.08 -11.63
N ARG A 26 0.25 -7.74 -12.81
CA ARG A 26 -0.39 -6.82 -13.74
C ARG A 26 -1.75 -7.36 -14.18
N LEU A 27 -2.73 -6.47 -14.27
CA LEU A 27 -4.08 -6.81 -14.74
C LEU A 27 -4.07 -7.08 -16.25
N PRO A 28 -4.96 -7.97 -16.73
CA PRO A 28 -5.18 -8.10 -18.16
C PRO A 28 -5.78 -6.80 -18.73
N PRO A 29 -5.56 -6.50 -20.03
CA PRO A 29 -6.23 -5.39 -20.68
C PRO A 29 -7.76 -5.48 -20.56
N PRO A 30 -8.48 -4.35 -20.44
CA PRO A 30 -9.94 -4.35 -20.47
C PRO A 30 -10.49 -4.99 -21.74
N ALA A 31 -11.56 -5.78 -21.60
CA ALA A 31 -12.21 -6.43 -22.74
C ALA A 31 -12.92 -5.44 -23.68
N PHE A 32 -13.27 -4.25 -23.17
CA PHE A 32 -13.97 -3.19 -23.89
C PHE A 32 -13.29 -1.84 -23.65
N ALA A 33 -13.43 -0.92 -24.60
CA ALA A 33 -13.05 0.48 -24.40
C ALA A 33 -13.78 1.05 -23.16
N ASP A 34 -13.05 1.79 -22.32
CA ASP A 34 -13.51 2.31 -21.03
C ASP A 34 -13.92 1.25 -19.99
N GLY A 35 -13.59 -0.01 -20.23
CA GLY A 35 -13.87 -1.11 -19.31
C GLY A 35 -13.09 -0.99 -18.00
N GLU A 36 -13.67 -1.55 -16.95
CA GLU A 36 -13.01 -1.73 -15.66
C GLU A 36 -12.43 -3.14 -15.58
N VAL A 37 -11.21 -3.26 -15.06
CA VAL A 37 -10.60 -4.53 -14.68
C VAL A 37 -10.12 -4.41 -13.24
N SER A 38 -10.40 -5.43 -12.44
CA SER A 38 -9.95 -5.51 -11.05
C SER A 38 -9.28 -6.84 -10.77
N GLY A 39 -8.33 -6.84 -9.85
CA GLY A 39 -7.65 -8.04 -9.38
C GLY A 39 -7.27 -7.92 -7.91
N ASP A 40 -7.59 -8.95 -7.14
CA ASP A 40 -7.27 -9.08 -5.72
C ASP A 40 -5.93 -9.82 -5.53
N ALA A 41 -5.16 -9.40 -4.53
CA ALA A 41 -3.94 -10.06 -4.10
C ALA A 41 -3.91 -10.17 -2.58
N ALA A 42 -3.59 -11.37 -2.10
CA ALA A 42 -3.44 -11.62 -0.68
C ALA A 42 -2.14 -11.00 -0.14
N ILE A 43 -2.27 -10.29 0.98
CA ILE A 43 -1.13 -9.83 1.77
C ILE A 43 -0.60 -11.05 2.55
N PRO A 44 0.70 -11.39 2.45
CA PRO A 44 1.24 -12.54 3.16
C PRO A 44 0.99 -12.47 4.67
N ALA A 45 0.60 -13.59 5.27
CA ALA A 45 0.39 -13.68 6.72
C ALA A 45 1.68 -13.37 7.49
N GLY A 46 1.54 -12.73 8.66
CA GLY A 46 2.67 -12.32 9.50
C GLY A 46 3.42 -11.08 9.01
N THR A 47 2.93 -10.39 7.98
CA THR A 47 3.50 -9.11 7.52
C THR A 47 3.28 -7.95 8.50
N GLN A 48 2.29 -8.09 9.36
CA GLN A 48 1.96 -7.17 10.45
C GLN A 48 2.82 -7.43 11.70
N ASP A 49 3.43 -8.62 11.83
CA ASP A 49 4.28 -8.95 12.96
C ASP A 49 5.51 -8.03 12.95
N ASP A 50 5.70 -7.25 14.02
CA ASP A 50 6.75 -6.24 14.15
C ASP A 50 6.76 -5.15 13.05
N LEU A 51 5.63 -4.94 12.37
CA LEU A 51 5.50 -3.88 11.37
C LEU A 51 5.73 -2.51 12.02
N ARG A 52 6.62 -1.73 11.39
CA ARG A 52 6.99 -0.38 11.84
C ARG A 52 6.85 0.63 10.72
N ARG A 53 6.95 0.14 9.48
CA ARG A 53 6.76 0.95 8.29
C ARG A 53 6.12 0.15 7.17
N PHE A 54 5.03 0.68 6.66
CA PHE A 54 4.42 0.26 5.40
C PHE A 54 4.87 1.21 4.29
N ARG A 55 5.24 0.67 3.13
CA ARG A 55 5.52 1.45 1.91
C ARG A 55 4.73 0.90 0.74
N LEU A 56 4.00 1.77 0.07
CA LEU A 56 3.39 1.54 -1.22
C LEU A 56 4.20 2.27 -2.28
N VAL A 57 4.59 1.57 -3.34
CA VAL A 57 5.11 2.16 -4.57
C VAL A 57 4.21 1.70 -5.71
N PHE A 58 3.66 2.65 -6.43
CA PHE A 58 2.67 2.39 -7.45
C PHE A 58 2.96 3.25 -8.67
N SER A 59 3.22 2.61 -9.82
CA SER A 59 3.57 3.27 -11.07
C SER A 59 2.63 2.86 -12.20
N PHE A 60 2.29 3.79 -13.08
CA PHE A 60 1.40 3.55 -14.22
C PHE A 60 1.51 4.72 -15.21
N ASP A 61 1.04 4.52 -16.44
CA ASP A 61 0.83 5.57 -17.44
C ASP A 61 -0.46 6.32 -17.12
N ALA A 62 -0.29 7.49 -16.49
CA ALA A 62 -1.38 8.36 -16.11
C ALA A 62 -1.87 9.16 -17.31
N THR A 63 -3.19 9.28 -17.45
CA THR A 63 -3.84 10.12 -18.46
C THR A 63 -4.98 10.92 -17.84
N PRO A 64 -5.49 11.95 -18.53
CA PRO A 64 -6.71 12.66 -18.13
C PRO A 64 -7.99 11.81 -18.16
N SER A 65 -7.96 10.62 -18.76
CA SER A 65 -9.14 9.79 -19.01
C SER A 65 -9.11 8.45 -18.29
N ASN A 66 -8.04 8.13 -17.54
CA ASN A 66 -7.94 6.88 -16.80
C ASN A 66 -8.04 7.08 -15.29
N ASN A 67 -8.43 5.98 -14.66
CA ASN A 67 -8.41 5.77 -13.24
C ASN A 67 -7.56 4.54 -12.97
N VAL A 68 -6.67 4.64 -12.00
CA VAL A 68 -5.98 3.48 -11.46
C VAL A 68 -5.92 3.62 -9.96
N GLN A 69 -6.46 2.63 -9.26
CA GLN A 69 -6.63 2.71 -7.81
C GLN A 69 -6.27 1.41 -7.14
N ILE A 70 -5.87 1.54 -5.88
CA ILE A 70 -5.53 0.43 -5.00
C ILE A 70 -6.39 0.56 -3.75
N ALA A 71 -7.17 -0.47 -3.47
CA ALA A 71 -7.90 -0.63 -2.22
C ALA A 71 -7.16 -1.59 -1.30
N PHE A 72 -7.14 -1.27 0.00
CA PHE A 72 -6.67 -2.17 1.05
C PHE A 72 -7.83 -2.45 2.01
N GLY A 73 -7.87 -3.65 2.56
CA GLY A 73 -8.89 -3.99 3.53
C GLY A 73 -8.79 -5.42 4.05
N HIS A 74 -9.89 -5.86 4.67
CA HIS A 74 -10.00 -7.12 5.38
C HIS A 74 -11.12 -7.98 4.80
N ASP A 75 -10.76 -9.08 4.15
CA ASP A 75 -11.67 -10.18 3.80
C ASP A 75 -12.29 -10.74 5.09
N ALA A 76 -13.57 -10.48 5.28
CA ALA A 76 -14.33 -10.84 6.46
C ALA A 76 -15.14 -12.14 6.21
N GLU A 77 -15.64 -12.77 7.27
CA GLU A 77 -16.41 -14.00 7.09
C GLU A 77 -17.75 -13.74 6.36
N PRO A 78 -18.12 -14.55 5.34
CA PRO A 78 -17.38 -15.70 4.81
C PRO A 78 -16.21 -15.29 3.92
N LEU A 79 -15.01 -15.84 4.19
CA LEU A 79 -13.80 -15.56 3.42
C LEU A 79 -13.96 -16.02 1.97
N ASP A 80 -14.13 -15.06 1.05
CA ASP A 80 -14.34 -15.33 -0.37
C ASP A 80 -13.16 -14.89 -1.26
N GLY A 81 -12.14 -14.27 -0.65
CA GLY A 81 -10.93 -13.82 -1.32
C GLY A 81 -11.12 -12.58 -2.19
N ALA A 82 -12.25 -11.88 -2.08
CA ALA A 82 -12.58 -10.71 -2.87
C ALA A 82 -12.88 -9.52 -1.96
N LEU A 83 -12.14 -8.43 -2.11
CA LEU A 83 -12.34 -7.26 -1.25
C LEU A 83 -13.65 -6.50 -1.57
N ALA A 84 -14.69 -6.69 -0.77
CA ALA A 84 -15.95 -5.97 -0.91
C ALA A 84 -15.82 -4.48 -0.52
N ALA A 85 -16.85 -3.69 -0.83
CA ALA A 85 -16.84 -2.25 -0.53
C ALA A 85 -16.87 -2.00 0.99
N GLU A 86 -17.60 -2.82 1.73
CA GLU A 86 -17.71 -2.83 3.18
C GLU A 86 -16.42 -3.29 3.89
N GLU A 87 -15.60 -4.08 3.21
CA GLU A 87 -14.32 -4.60 3.71
C GLU A 87 -13.15 -3.66 3.45
N THR A 88 -13.36 -2.69 2.56
CA THR A 88 -12.35 -1.71 2.16
C THR A 88 -12.07 -0.73 3.30
N ALA A 89 -10.82 -0.72 3.78
CA ALA A 89 -10.34 0.22 4.77
C ALA A 89 -10.03 1.59 4.17
N PHE A 90 -9.39 1.62 2.99
CA PHE A 90 -9.16 2.85 2.22
C PHE A 90 -8.86 2.53 0.75
N ILE A 91 -8.99 3.56 -0.09
CA ILE A 91 -8.60 3.53 -1.50
C ILE A 91 -7.66 4.70 -1.78
N ILE A 92 -6.54 4.43 -2.44
CA ILE A 92 -5.61 5.45 -2.93
C ILE A 92 -5.35 5.24 -4.40
N GLY A 93 -5.24 6.31 -5.18
CA GLY A 93 -5.05 6.16 -6.61
C GLY A 93 -5.01 7.45 -7.39
N TRP A 94 -5.14 7.29 -8.69
CA TRP A 94 -5.25 8.33 -9.68
C TRP A 94 -6.62 8.32 -10.33
N ASP A 95 -7.16 9.51 -10.57
CA ASP A 95 -8.41 9.69 -11.26
C ASP A 95 -8.34 10.95 -12.11
N SER A 96 -8.27 10.78 -13.42
CA SER A 96 -8.49 11.84 -14.42
C SER A 96 -7.63 13.10 -14.25
N GLY A 97 -6.39 12.97 -13.78
CA GLY A 97 -5.49 14.11 -13.57
C GLY A 97 -5.07 14.36 -12.12
N GLU A 98 -5.67 13.64 -11.18
CA GLU A 98 -5.50 13.93 -9.76
C GLU A 98 -5.15 12.66 -8.97
N TRP A 99 -4.27 12.82 -7.98
CA TRP A 99 -4.14 11.84 -6.91
C TRP A 99 -5.33 11.96 -5.98
N PHE A 100 -5.85 10.83 -5.51
CA PHE A 100 -6.91 10.81 -4.51
C PHE A 100 -6.66 9.77 -3.42
N LEU A 101 -7.28 10.02 -2.27
CA LEU A 101 -7.33 9.11 -1.12
C LEU A 101 -8.74 9.14 -0.53
N ARG A 102 -9.32 7.97 -0.26
CA ARG A 102 -10.65 7.80 0.32
C ARG A 102 -10.60 6.85 1.52
N PRO A 103 -11.16 7.22 2.68
CA PRO A 103 -11.30 6.31 3.81
C PRO A 103 -12.44 5.31 3.59
N ALA A 104 -12.57 4.36 4.53
CA ALA A 104 -13.65 3.38 4.59
C ALA A 104 -15.04 4.05 4.45
N GLY A 105 -15.96 3.35 3.79
CA GLY A 105 -17.31 3.86 3.52
C GLY A 105 -17.39 4.97 2.46
N LEU A 106 -16.26 5.38 1.87
CA LEU A 106 -16.16 6.25 0.68
C LEU A 106 -16.86 7.61 0.79
N LYS A 107 -17.12 8.08 2.02
CA LYS A 107 -17.83 9.35 2.28
C LYS A 107 -16.97 10.59 2.05
N GLU A 108 -15.67 10.46 2.24
CA GLU A 108 -14.71 11.54 2.08
C GLU A 108 -13.77 11.24 0.91
N ARG A 109 -13.27 12.29 0.25
CA ARG A 109 -12.25 12.20 -0.79
C ARG A 109 -11.26 13.33 -0.58
N PHE A 110 -10.02 12.97 -0.31
CA PHE A 110 -8.91 13.90 -0.28
C PHE A 110 -8.20 13.87 -1.63
N VAL A 111 -7.79 15.03 -2.13
CA VAL A 111 -7.27 15.19 -3.50
C VAL A 111 -5.97 15.98 -3.47
N HIS A 112 -5.05 15.60 -4.35
CA HIS A 112 -3.89 16.39 -4.71
C HIS A 112 -3.77 16.43 -6.24
N ALA A 113 -3.92 17.61 -6.82
CA ALA A 113 -3.84 17.82 -8.27
C ALA A 113 -2.42 18.33 -8.64
N PRO A 114 -1.55 17.50 -9.24
CA PRO A 114 -0.27 17.99 -9.74
C PRO A 114 -0.47 18.97 -10.91
N ALA A 115 0.40 19.96 -11.03
CA ALA A 115 0.29 21.00 -12.05
C ALA A 115 0.29 20.45 -13.50
N ASP A 116 1.01 19.35 -13.73
CA ASP A 116 1.07 18.66 -15.02
C ASP A 116 0.06 17.51 -15.12
N GLY A 117 -0.95 17.46 -14.25
CA GLY A 117 -1.88 16.32 -14.13
C GLY A 117 -2.63 15.97 -15.41
N GLN A 118 -2.85 16.96 -16.27
CA GLN A 118 -3.51 16.79 -17.57
C GLN A 118 -2.57 16.30 -18.69
N THR A 119 -1.28 16.16 -18.43
CA THR A 119 -0.31 15.67 -19.41
C THR A 119 -0.15 14.16 -19.25
N PRO A 120 -0.42 13.36 -20.31
CA PRO A 120 -0.17 11.92 -20.28
C PRO A 120 1.32 11.62 -20.03
N ARG A 121 1.60 10.81 -19.01
CA ARG A 121 2.96 10.36 -18.68
C ARG A 121 2.93 9.23 -17.66
N ARG A 122 4.04 8.50 -17.58
CA ARG A 122 4.29 7.63 -16.44
C ARG A 122 4.37 8.45 -15.16
N ARG A 123 3.64 8.01 -14.14
CA ARG A 123 3.66 8.56 -12.79
C ARG A 123 3.98 7.48 -11.78
N THR A 124 4.65 7.86 -10.70
CA THR A 124 4.88 6.97 -9.56
C THR A 124 4.42 7.62 -8.26
N LEU A 125 3.44 7.02 -7.60
CA LEU A 125 3.07 7.34 -6.23
C LEU A 125 3.94 6.56 -5.25
N ARG A 126 4.41 7.24 -4.21
CA ARG A 126 5.10 6.66 -3.06
C ARG A 126 4.37 7.10 -1.81
N ALA A 127 3.77 6.15 -1.11
CA ALA A 127 3.16 6.38 0.19
C ALA A 127 3.94 5.62 1.27
N ALA A 128 4.24 6.28 2.38
CA ALA A 128 4.88 5.67 3.54
C ALA A 128 4.05 5.94 4.79
N ILE A 129 3.66 4.86 5.47
CA ILE A 129 2.93 4.92 6.74
C ILE A 129 3.86 4.37 7.82
N ARG A 130 4.17 5.19 8.82
CA ARG A 130 4.91 4.77 10.02
C ARG A 130 3.92 4.40 11.10
N VAL A 131 4.12 3.27 11.75
CA VAL A 131 3.26 2.80 12.84
C VAL A 131 4.05 2.57 14.11
N ASN A 132 3.41 2.72 15.26
CA ASN A 132 4.01 2.42 16.56
C ASN A 132 3.99 0.91 16.86
N THR A 133 4.40 0.53 18.06
CA THR A 133 4.37 -0.87 18.56
C THR A 133 2.98 -1.48 18.66
N GLN A 134 1.94 -0.67 18.61
CA GLN A 134 0.54 -1.08 18.66
C GLN A 134 -0.12 -0.99 17.28
N GLY A 135 0.67 -0.79 16.21
CA GLY A 135 0.15 -0.69 14.84
C GLY A 135 -0.55 0.63 14.49
N THR A 136 -0.60 1.56 15.45
CA THR A 136 -1.22 2.88 15.24
C THR A 136 -0.35 3.76 14.33
N PRO A 137 -0.91 4.39 13.29
CA PRO A 137 -0.21 5.36 12.46
C PRO A 137 0.32 6.54 13.29
N THR A 138 1.59 6.88 13.07
CA THR A 138 2.29 7.99 13.72
C THR A 138 2.74 9.06 12.74
N ALA A 139 2.94 8.68 11.47
CA ALA A 139 3.23 9.61 10.39
C ALA A 139 2.80 8.99 9.05
N VAL A 140 2.33 9.84 8.15
CA VAL A 140 1.99 9.46 6.77
C VAL A 140 2.65 10.46 5.83
N GLU A 141 3.40 9.94 4.86
CA GLU A 141 4.15 10.72 3.89
C GLU A 141 3.75 10.28 2.47
N PHE A 142 3.45 11.25 1.61
CA PHE A 142 3.17 11.03 0.19
C PHE A 142 4.17 11.78 -0.67
N SER A 143 4.58 11.15 -1.77
CA SER A 143 5.37 11.80 -2.79
C SER A 143 5.08 11.20 -4.16
N ASP A 144 5.23 12.01 -5.19
CA ASP A 144 5.27 11.54 -6.57
C ASP A 144 6.61 11.92 -7.23
N ASP A 145 6.64 11.94 -8.56
CA ASP A 145 7.85 12.30 -9.31
C ASP A 145 8.20 13.79 -9.23
N ALA A 146 7.26 14.67 -8.85
CA ALA A 146 7.49 16.09 -8.63
C ALA A 146 8.00 16.38 -7.20
N GLY A 147 7.74 15.47 -6.26
CA GLY A 147 8.25 15.56 -4.90
C GLY A 147 7.23 15.19 -3.84
N ALA A 148 7.49 15.58 -2.60
CA ALA A 148 6.56 15.37 -1.49
C ALA A 148 5.32 16.26 -1.62
N PHE A 149 4.17 15.71 -1.29
CA PHE A 149 2.91 16.44 -1.27
C PHE A 149 2.04 16.01 -0.08
N ALA A 150 1.01 16.82 0.19
CA ALA A 150 -0.04 16.49 1.15
C ALA A 150 -1.38 16.52 0.43
N PHE A 151 -2.30 15.66 0.87
CA PHE A 151 -3.69 15.74 0.46
C PHE A 151 -4.39 16.83 1.26
N ASP A 152 -5.12 17.72 0.59
CA ASP A 152 -5.81 18.83 1.25
C ASP A 152 -6.87 18.30 2.23
N GLY A 153 -6.81 18.78 3.48
CA GLY A 153 -7.75 18.40 4.54
C GLY A 153 -7.48 17.05 5.22
N LEU A 154 -6.44 16.31 4.81
CA LEU A 154 -6.08 15.05 5.45
C LEU A 154 -5.45 15.29 6.84
N PRO A 155 -5.90 14.59 7.90
CA PRO A 155 -5.21 14.65 9.19
C PRO A 155 -3.82 13.99 9.12
N PRO A 156 -2.83 14.42 9.93
CA PRO A 156 -1.42 14.05 9.79
C PRO A 156 -1.10 12.55 9.99
N ALA A 157 -1.95 11.82 10.71
CA ALA A 157 -1.84 10.37 10.90
C ALA A 157 -3.24 9.79 11.17
N PRO A 158 -4.06 9.59 10.12
CA PRO A 158 -5.41 9.08 10.28
C PRO A 158 -5.39 7.64 10.80
N LEU A 159 -6.18 7.35 11.83
CA LEU A 159 -6.26 5.99 12.42
C LEU A 159 -6.75 4.93 11.43
N TRP A 160 -7.55 5.33 10.44
CA TRP A 160 -8.04 4.43 9.39
C TRP A 160 -6.97 4.01 8.37
N LEU A 161 -5.75 4.53 8.46
CA LEU A 161 -4.57 4.05 7.74
C LEU A 161 -3.77 2.99 8.54
N ALA A 162 -4.33 2.45 9.62
CA ALA A 162 -3.69 1.38 10.39
C ALA A 162 -3.67 0.06 9.58
N PRO A 163 -2.48 -0.53 9.35
CA PRO A 163 -2.31 -1.75 8.54
C PRO A 163 -2.71 -3.05 9.25
N ASP A 164 -3.05 -2.98 10.54
CA ASP A 164 -3.09 -4.13 11.47
C ASP A 164 -4.09 -5.22 11.07
N ASN A 165 -5.09 -4.88 10.25
CA ASN A 165 -6.11 -5.83 9.82
C ASN A 165 -6.18 -6.04 8.30
N TRP A 166 -5.24 -5.48 7.51
CA TRP A 166 -5.29 -5.65 6.06
C TRP A 166 -4.76 -7.03 5.67
N ASN A 167 -5.61 -7.85 5.04
CA ASN A 167 -5.22 -9.15 4.48
C ASN A 167 -5.36 -9.20 2.95
N LEU A 168 -6.06 -8.23 2.35
CA LEU A 168 -6.23 -8.12 0.91
C LEU A 168 -5.86 -6.73 0.39
N LEU A 169 -5.40 -6.73 -0.85
CA LEU A 169 -5.27 -5.57 -1.70
C LEU A 169 -6.03 -5.84 -3.00
N ARG A 170 -6.73 -4.83 -3.53
CA ARG A 170 -7.35 -4.86 -4.85
C ARG A 170 -6.79 -3.75 -5.71
N VAL A 171 -6.35 -4.08 -6.91
CA VAL A 171 -6.03 -3.09 -7.96
C VAL A 171 -7.22 -2.99 -8.89
N THR A 172 -7.63 -1.77 -9.22
CA THR A 172 -8.65 -1.49 -10.23
C THR A 172 -8.10 -0.51 -11.25
N VAL A 173 -8.28 -0.83 -12.53
CA VAL A 173 -7.95 0.02 -13.68
C VAL A 173 -9.22 0.27 -14.48
N ARG A 174 -9.48 1.52 -14.84
CA ARG A 174 -10.58 1.93 -15.73
C ARG A 174 -10.12 3.04 -16.67
N GLY A 175 -10.73 3.10 -17.86
CA GLY A 175 -10.63 4.23 -18.79
C GLY A 175 -10.21 3.83 -20.20
N ALA A 176 -10.20 4.80 -21.10
CA ALA A 176 -9.98 4.55 -22.53
C ALA A 176 -8.53 4.15 -22.86
N ALA A 177 -7.57 4.61 -22.06
CA ALA A 177 -6.15 4.41 -22.29
C ALA A 177 -5.63 3.21 -21.49
N ILE A 178 -4.69 2.47 -22.10
CA ILE A 178 -3.92 1.43 -21.40
C ILE A 178 -3.11 2.12 -20.30
N ALA A 179 -3.24 1.63 -19.07
CA ALA A 179 -2.60 2.22 -17.91
C ALA A 179 -1.20 1.67 -17.60
N GLU A 180 -0.82 0.50 -18.12
CA GLU A 180 0.48 -0.16 -17.86
C GLU A 180 0.91 -0.13 -16.38
N GLU A 181 0.02 -0.53 -15.47
CA GLU A 181 0.27 -0.47 -14.04
C GLU A 181 1.35 -1.45 -13.58
N ASP A 182 2.07 -1.04 -12.54
CA ASP A 182 3.10 -1.77 -11.82
C ASP A 182 2.98 -1.39 -10.34
N VAL A 183 2.56 -2.35 -9.51
CA VAL A 183 2.21 -2.12 -8.11
C VAL A 183 3.11 -2.97 -7.22
N ARG A 184 3.84 -2.31 -6.33
CA ARG A 184 4.71 -2.93 -5.35
C ARG A 184 4.39 -2.45 -3.95
N VAL A 185 4.10 -3.39 -3.06
CA VAL A 185 3.85 -3.13 -1.63
C VAL A 185 4.99 -3.73 -0.82
N ARG A 186 5.51 -2.97 0.15
CA ARG A 186 6.60 -3.39 1.04
C ARG A 186 6.21 -3.18 2.50
N PHE A 187 6.28 -4.26 3.26
CA PHE A 187 6.12 -4.31 4.71
C PHE A 187 7.50 -4.39 5.34
N LEU A 188 7.86 -3.36 6.12
CA LEU A 188 9.20 -3.20 6.66
C LEU A 188 9.17 -3.27 8.20
N PRO A 189 9.93 -4.20 8.79
CA PRO A 189 10.30 -4.10 10.20
C PRO A 189 11.31 -2.94 10.37
N ASP A 190 11.47 -2.44 11.60
CA ASP A 190 12.28 -1.22 11.88
C ASP A 190 13.79 -1.34 11.57
N GLY A 191 14.28 -2.50 11.11
CA GLY A 191 15.71 -2.70 10.85
C GLY A 191 16.21 -2.25 9.48
N ALA A 192 15.33 -2.07 8.47
CA ALA A 192 15.76 -1.94 7.08
C ALA A 192 15.89 -0.48 6.62
N THR A 193 16.97 0.20 7.01
CA THR A 193 17.44 1.39 6.28
C THR A 193 18.22 0.92 5.05
N VAL A 194 17.57 0.86 3.89
CA VAL A 194 18.29 0.68 2.62
C VAL A 194 18.77 2.06 2.15
N ILE A 195 20.03 2.37 2.44
CA ILE A 195 20.74 3.50 1.82
C ILE A 195 21.21 3.01 0.46
N LEU A 196 20.54 3.44 -0.61
CA LEU A 196 21.09 3.35 -1.96
C LEU A 196 22.08 4.50 -2.12
N ARG A 197 23.32 4.16 -2.50
CA ARG A 197 24.38 5.10 -2.86
C ARG A 197 24.50 5.13 -4.37
#